data_AF-A0A353D5L8-F1
#
_entry.id   AF-A0A353D5L8-F1
#
_cell.length_a   1.000
_cell.length_b   1.000
_cell.length_c   1.000
_cell.angle_alpha   90.00
_cell.angle_beta   90.00
_cell.angle_gamma   90.00
#
_symmetry.space_group_name_H-M   'P 1'
#
loop_
_entity.id
_entity.type
_entity.pdbx_description
1 polymer ?
#
loop_
_entity_poly.entity_id
_entity_poly.type
_entity_poly.pdbx_seq_one_letter_code
_entity_poly.pdbx_strand_id
1 'polypeptide(L)'
;MIAILPMLCMSAVSQAATLAEFKVTDTQNRMTQTVFISNGKVSVQNPDDLAGTELLYDSRTDRIDVIQHSDRSYSTIDRATVDSLAGQAAGVRDVIAENTTPDQQAQLAGMLESVGLSGLMQQPATDTTRYVKTTEQRNISGYTCHIVRLFKNDQLETVMCVASQKALRLPEADYNALRSMLAFSSHLAGQASTLLGDIGATLPDLGTGQIEGLPIAITDLDDGVTVVLQRLAHMPDKPGSLVVPSGYSETTLPGIW
;
A
#
# COMPACT_ATOMS: atom_id res chain seq x y z
N MET A 1 -16.73 43.27 -44.15
CA MET A 1 -15.54 42.47 -43.79
C MET A 1 -15.89 41.71 -42.53
N ILE A 2 -16.17 40.40 -42.65
CA ILE A 2 -16.57 39.54 -41.52
C ILE A 2 -15.28 38.91 -40.98
N ALA A 3 -14.93 39.23 -39.73
CA ALA A 3 -13.78 38.65 -39.05
C ALA A 3 -14.17 37.30 -38.45
N ILE A 4 -13.60 36.23 -38.98
CA ILE A 4 -13.77 34.86 -38.47
C ILE A 4 -12.74 34.67 -37.35
N LEU A 5 -13.20 34.59 -36.10
CA LEU A 5 -12.38 34.24 -34.94
C LEU A 5 -12.12 32.72 -34.96
N PRO A 6 -10.87 32.24 -34.90
CA PRO A 6 -10.60 30.81 -34.83
C PRO A 6 -10.92 30.31 -33.42
N MET A 7 -11.96 29.49 -33.33
CA MET A 7 -12.34 28.72 -32.14
C MET A 7 -11.24 27.68 -31.89
N LEU A 8 -10.34 27.95 -30.94
CA LEU A 8 -9.40 26.94 -30.42
C LEU A 8 -10.23 25.86 -29.73
N CYS A 9 -10.44 24.73 -30.39
CA CYS A 9 -10.84 23.49 -29.74
C CYS A 9 -9.69 23.05 -28.83
N MET A 10 -9.77 23.34 -27.53
CA MET A 10 -8.95 22.65 -26.52
C MET A 10 -9.34 21.17 -26.57
N SER A 11 -8.56 20.36 -27.29
CA SER A 11 -8.67 18.92 -27.22
C SER A 11 -8.32 18.52 -25.78
N ALA A 12 -9.31 18.07 -25.02
CA ALA A 12 -9.04 17.41 -23.75
C ALA A 12 -8.17 16.18 -24.08
N VAL A 13 -6.90 16.24 -23.70
CA VAL A 13 -6.02 15.06 -23.77
C VAL A 13 -6.60 14.09 -22.76
N SER A 14 -7.36 13.09 -23.23
CA SER A 14 -7.77 11.96 -22.39
C SER A 14 -6.47 11.27 -21.97
N GLN A 15 -6.13 11.39 -20.69
CA GLN A 15 -4.92 10.76 -20.16
C GLN A 15 -5.25 9.29 -19.96
N ALA A 16 -4.59 8.44 -20.75
CA ALA A 16 -4.73 6.99 -20.65
C ALA A 16 -4.41 6.54 -19.21
N ALA A 17 -5.19 5.60 -18.71
CA ALA A 17 -4.93 4.94 -17.43
C ALA A 17 -4.21 3.62 -17.69
N THR A 18 -3.33 3.23 -16.76
CA THR A 18 -2.76 1.90 -16.72
C THR A 18 -3.60 1.04 -15.76
N LEU A 19 -3.94 -0.17 -16.20
CA LEU A 19 -4.54 -1.23 -15.40
C LEU A 19 -3.49 -2.32 -15.18
N ALA A 20 -3.27 -2.71 -13.93
CA ALA A 20 -2.51 -3.89 -13.56
C ALA A 20 -3.41 -4.86 -12.79
N GLU A 21 -3.48 -6.11 -13.24
CA GLU A 21 -4.23 -7.18 -12.57
C GLU A 21 -3.22 -8.13 -11.94
N PHE A 22 -3.33 -8.32 -10.64
CA PHE A 22 -2.52 -9.24 -9.87
C PHE A 22 -3.38 -10.40 -9.38
N LYS A 23 -2.83 -11.60 -9.47
CA LYS A 23 -3.39 -12.76 -8.79
C LYS A 23 -2.75 -12.82 -7.40
N VAL A 24 -3.58 -12.78 -6.38
CA VAL A 24 -3.17 -12.99 -4.99
C VAL A 24 -3.63 -14.39 -4.58
N THR A 25 -2.75 -15.14 -3.92
CA THR A 25 -3.05 -16.48 -3.39
C THR A 25 -2.45 -16.58 -2.01
N ASP A 26 -3.30 -16.85 -1.02
CA ASP A 26 -2.92 -17.18 0.35
C ASP A 26 -3.28 -18.63 0.67
N THR A 27 -3.14 -19.05 1.93
CA THR A 27 -3.37 -20.43 2.37
C THR A 27 -4.82 -20.91 2.22
N GLN A 28 -5.80 -20.01 2.11
CA GLN A 28 -7.23 -20.30 2.11
C GLN A 28 -7.95 -19.79 0.87
N ASN A 29 -7.46 -18.72 0.25
CA ASN A 29 -8.15 -17.94 -0.76
C ASN A 29 -7.29 -17.63 -1.98
N ARG A 30 -8.01 -17.39 -3.08
CA ARG A 30 -7.46 -16.90 -4.34
C ARG A 30 -8.33 -15.76 -4.81
N MET A 31 -7.74 -14.60 -5.00
CA MET A 31 -8.44 -13.39 -5.42
C MET A 31 -7.68 -12.68 -6.53
N THR A 32 -8.41 -11.91 -7.32
CA THR A 32 -7.79 -10.96 -8.24
C THR A 32 -7.77 -9.60 -7.58
N GLN A 33 -6.62 -8.94 -7.57
CA GLN A 33 -6.45 -7.57 -7.15
C GLN A 33 -6.22 -6.70 -8.37
N THR A 34 -6.96 -5.60 -8.46
CA THR A 34 -6.94 -4.69 -9.59
C THR A 34 -6.33 -3.37 -9.16
N VAL A 35 -5.33 -2.90 -9.91
CA VAL A 35 -4.63 -1.64 -9.65
C VAL A 35 -4.81 -0.70 -10.84
N PHE A 36 -5.38 0.48 -10.59
CA PHE A 36 -5.52 1.55 -11.57
C PHE A 36 -4.49 2.64 -11.30
N ILE A 37 -3.76 3.05 -12.33
CA ILE A 37 -2.74 4.09 -12.25
C ILE A 37 -3.01 5.16 -13.29
N SER A 38 -3.02 6.41 -12.87
CA SER A 38 -3.03 7.54 -13.78
C SER A 38 -2.63 8.81 -13.05
N ASN A 39 -1.79 9.62 -13.69
CA ASN A 39 -1.48 11.00 -13.27
C ASN A 39 -0.91 11.11 -11.85
N GLY A 40 -0.11 10.14 -11.42
CA GLY A 40 0.48 10.13 -10.08
C GLY A 40 -0.45 9.57 -8.99
N LYS A 41 -1.61 9.04 -9.36
CA LYS A 41 -2.54 8.40 -8.42
C LYS A 41 -2.61 6.91 -8.69
N VAL A 42 -2.76 6.13 -7.62
CA VAL A 42 -2.89 4.68 -7.67
C VAL A 42 -4.12 4.28 -6.87
N SER A 43 -5.03 3.51 -7.46
CA SER A 43 -6.12 2.87 -6.73
C SER A 43 -5.90 1.38 -6.74
N VAL A 44 -6.06 0.77 -5.57
CA VAL A 44 -6.00 -0.67 -5.36
C VAL A 44 -7.39 -1.12 -4.92
N GLN A 45 -7.98 -2.01 -5.72
CA GLN A 45 -9.32 -2.51 -5.53
C GLN A 45 -9.31 -4.04 -5.54
N ASN A 46 -10.15 -4.64 -4.71
CA ASN A 46 -10.42 -6.06 -4.73
C ASN A 46 -11.79 -6.27 -5.39
N PRO A 47 -11.87 -6.57 -6.71
CA PRO A 47 -13.14 -6.76 -7.41
C PRO A 47 -14.04 -7.84 -6.80
N ASP A 48 -13.45 -8.82 -6.10
CA ASP A 48 -14.17 -9.92 -5.44
C ASP A 48 -14.66 -9.54 -4.02
N ASP A 49 -14.22 -8.40 -3.47
CA ASP A 49 -14.57 -7.95 -2.13
C ASP A 49 -15.92 -7.22 -2.13
N LEU A 50 -16.94 -7.89 -1.60
CA LEU A 50 -18.27 -7.32 -1.38
C LEU A 50 -18.27 -6.20 -0.31
N ALA A 51 -17.24 -6.11 0.54
CA ALA A 51 -17.11 -5.04 1.54
C ALA A 51 -16.73 -3.69 0.91
N GLY A 52 -16.14 -3.69 -0.28
CA GLY A 52 -15.89 -2.48 -1.07
C GLY A 52 -14.85 -1.56 -0.46
N THR A 53 -13.75 -2.09 0.06
CA THR A 53 -12.61 -1.26 0.47
C THR A 53 -11.72 -0.96 -0.74
N GLU A 54 -11.48 0.33 -0.99
CA GLU A 54 -10.55 0.84 -2.00
C GLU A 54 -9.43 1.61 -1.31
N LEU A 55 -8.17 1.35 -1.71
CA LEU A 55 -7.03 2.16 -1.28
C LEU A 55 -6.67 3.12 -2.40
N LEU A 56 -6.72 4.43 -2.14
CA LEU A 56 -6.38 5.46 -3.10
C LEU A 56 -5.14 6.23 -2.65
N TYR A 57 -4.01 6.01 -3.32
CA TYR A 57 -2.76 6.73 -3.09
C TYR A 57 -2.62 7.94 -4.02
N ASP A 58 -2.14 9.06 -3.48
CA ASP A 58 -1.72 10.24 -4.24
C ASP A 58 -0.23 10.55 -4.01
N SER A 59 0.59 10.35 -5.05
CA SER A 59 2.04 10.62 -4.99
C SER A 59 2.41 12.09 -4.81
N ARG A 60 1.50 13.04 -5.07
CA ARG A 60 1.79 14.47 -4.94
C ARG A 60 1.75 14.93 -3.49
N THR A 61 0.87 14.31 -2.70
CA THR A 61 0.66 14.62 -1.28
C THR A 61 1.19 13.54 -0.36
N ASP A 62 1.61 12.40 -0.91
CA ASP A 62 2.11 11.23 -0.19
C ASP A 62 1.14 10.77 0.91
N ARG A 63 -0.10 10.48 0.48
CA ARG A 63 -1.21 10.06 1.34
C ARG A 63 -1.97 8.89 0.74
N ILE A 64 -2.57 8.06 1.59
CA ILE A 64 -3.53 7.01 1.23
C ILE A 64 -4.90 7.40 1.80
N ASP A 65 -5.90 7.47 0.93
CA ASP A 65 -7.31 7.51 1.33
C ASP A 65 -7.81 6.05 1.37
N VAL A 66 -8.16 5.55 2.55
CA VAL A 66 -8.84 4.24 2.72
C VAL A 66 -10.33 4.48 2.58
N ILE A 67 -10.92 4.04 1.48
CA ILE A 67 -12.30 4.31 1.11
C ILE A 67 -13.14 3.09 1.44
N GLN A 68 -14.20 3.27 2.22
CA GLN A 68 -15.18 2.23 2.52
C GLN A 68 -16.47 2.51 1.74
N HIS A 69 -16.70 1.78 0.64
CA HIS A 69 -17.86 2.01 -0.21
C HIS A 69 -19.20 1.64 0.46
N SER A 70 -19.22 0.65 1.35
CA SER A 70 -20.43 0.26 2.10
C SER A 70 -20.99 1.41 2.93
N ASP A 71 -20.10 2.17 3.55
CA ASP A 71 -20.43 3.19 4.54
C ASP A 71 -20.40 4.61 3.94
N ARG A 72 -19.96 4.72 2.68
CA ARG A 72 -19.71 5.98 1.97
C ARG A 72 -18.82 6.90 2.81
N SER A 73 -17.78 6.33 3.41
CA SER A 73 -16.81 7.02 4.22
C SER A 73 -15.40 6.80 3.68
N TYR A 74 -14.47 7.64 4.12
CA TYR A 74 -13.06 7.44 3.87
C TYR A 74 -12.23 8.00 5.02
N SER A 75 -11.05 7.45 5.23
CA SER A 75 -10.07 7.95 6.18
C SER A 75 -8.75 8.23 5.48
N THR A 76 -8.12 9.35 5.84
CA THR A 76 -6.85 9.78 5.26
C THR A 76 -5.70 9.33 6.15
N ILE A 77 -4.71 8.64 5.55
CA ILE A 77 -3.46 8.24 6.19
C ILE A 77 -2.32 8.94 5.46
N ASP A 78 -1.68 9.87 6.14
CA ASP A 78 -0.43 10.49 5.69
C ASP A 78 0.68 10.24 6.71
N ARG A 79 1.89 10.73 6.42
CA ARG A 79 3.04 10.59 7.33
C ARG A 79 2.78 11.23 8.69
N ALA A 80 2.16 12.41 8.71
CA ALA A 80 1.91 13.15 9.96
C ALA A 80 0.94 12.38 10.86
N THR A 81 -0.07 11.75 10.29
CA THR A 81 -0.98 10.86 11.02
C THR A 81 -0.23 9.68 11.64
N VAL A 82 0.65 9.02 10.88
CA VAL A 82 1.42 7.87 11.42
C VAL A 82 2.44 8.29 12.47
N ASP A 83 3.18 9.38 12.25
CA ASP A 83 4.13 9.90 13.23
C ASP A 83 3.42 10.31 14.54
N SER A 84 2.23 10.91 14.43
CA SER A 84 1.40 11.25 15.59
C SER A 84 0.95 10.00 16.36
N LEU A 85 0.45 8.98 15.66
CA LEU A 85 0.03 7.72 16.26
C LEU A 85 1.20 7.02 16.96
N ALA A 86 2.35 6.93 16.30
CA ALA A 86 3.55 6.32 16.86
C ALA A 86 4.04 7.08 18.12
N GLY A 87 4.01 8.42 18.09
CA GLY A 87 4.37 9.26 19.22
C GLY A 87 3.43 9.11 20.42
N GLN A 88 2.12 9.06 20.18
CA GLN A 88 1.12 8.83 21.23
C GLN A 88 1.29 7.44 21.86
N ALA A 89 1.47 6.40 21.03
CA ALA A 89 1.71 5.06 21.51
C ALA A 89 3.01 4.97 22.34
N ALA A 90 4.08 5.66 21.93
CA ALA A 90 5.31 5.76 22.71
C ALA A 90 5.07 6.41 24.08
N GLY A 91 4.37 7.54 24.14
CA GLY A 91 4.05 8.21 25.40
C GLY A 91 3.22 7.34 26.36
N VAL A 92 2.24 6.59 25.82
CA VAL A 92 1.45 5.63 26.62
C VAL A 92 2.34 4.52 27.17
N ARG A 93 3.24 3.97 26.35
CA ARG A 93 4.19 2.93 26.80
C ARG A 93 5.12 3.44 27.89
N ASP A 94 5.61 4.67 27.78
CA ASP A 94 6.51 5.26 28.78
C ASP A 94 5.80 5.42 30.13
N VAL A 95 4.57 5.94 30.12
CA VAL A 95 3.74 6.06 31.34
C VAL A 95 3.47 4.69 31.97
N ILE A 96 3.15 3.68 31.15
CA ILE A 96 2.95 2.31 31.63
C ILE A 96 4.25 1.78 32.24
N ALA A 97 5.38 1.93 31.55
CA ALA A 97 6.68 1.43 31.99
C ALA A 97 7.13 2.06 33.32
N GLU A 98 6.85 3.35 33.54
CA GLU A 98 7.18 4.05 34.77
C GLU A 98 6.30 3.66 35.96
N ASN A 99 5.05 3.26 35.71
CA ASN A 99 4.03 3.07 36.75
C ASN A 99 3.63 1.62 37.00
N THR A 100 4.20 0.66 36.26
CA THR A 100 3.82 -0.76 36.35
C THR A 100 5.03 -1.69 36.38
N THR A 101 4.88 -2.78 37.12
CA THR A 101 5.85 -3.90 37.11
C THR A 101 5.75 -4.73 35.83
N PRO A 102 6.77 -5.52 35.46
CA PRO A 102 6.72 -6.38 34.27
C PRO A 102 5.49 -7.30 34.22
N ASP A 103 5.09 -7.87 35.35
CA ASP A 103 3.90 -8.74 35.44
C ASP A 103 2.61 -7.96 35.12
N GLN A 104 2.52 -6.72 35.59
CA GLN A 104 1.38 -5.83 35.32
C GLN A 104 1.36 -5.37 33.86
N GLN A 105 2.52 -5.17 33.24
CA GLN A 105 2.63 -4.86 31.81
C GLN A 105 2.11 -6.01 30.95
N ALA A 106 2.47 -7.25 31.28
CA ALA A 106 1.99 -8.44 30.59
C ALA A 106 0.46 -8.60 30.72
N GLN A 107 -0.08 -8.37 31.91
CA GLN A 107 -1.53 -8.40 32.14
C GLN A 107 -2.25 -7.31 31.33
N LEU A 108 -1.71 -6.09 31.30
CA LEU A 108 -2.26 -4.99 30.53
C LEU A 108 -2.20 -5.24 29.03
N ALA A 109 -1.10 -5.83 28.54
CA ALA A 109 -0.96 -6.20 27.13
C ALA A 109 -2.07 -7.18 26.69
N GLY A 110 -2.35 -8.21 27.50
CA GLY A 110 -3.46 -9.13 27.23
C GLY A 110 -4.84 -8.46 27.27
N MET A 111 -5.03 -7.48 28.16
CA MET A 111 -6.27 -6.68 28.17
C MET A 111 -6.42 -5.83 26.91
N LEU A 112 -5.35 -5.17 26.46
CA LEU A 112 -5.33 -4.33 25.26
C LEU A 112 -5.54 -5.17 24.00
N GLU A 113 -4.95 -6.35 23.94
CA GLU A 113 -5.20 -7.33 22.87
C GLU A 113 -6.69 -7.70 22.79
N SER A 114 -7.35 -7.94 23.94
CA SER A 114 -8.78 -8.30 23.98
C SER A 114 -9.73 -7.22 23.46
N VAL A 115 -9.28 -5.95 23.41
CA VAL A 115 -10.05 -4.82 22.90
C VAL A 115 -9.53 -4.31 21.54
N GLY A 116 -8.58 -5.04 20.92
CA GLY A 116 -8.02 -4.68 19.61
C GLY A 116 -7.12 -3.45 19.64
N LEU A 117 -6.39 -3.22 20.73
CA LEU A 117 -5.42 -2.12 20.88
C LEU A 117 -4.01 -2.65 21.17
N SER A 118 -3.70 -3.83 20.63
CA SER A 118 -2.43 -4.52 20.86
C SER A 118 -1.22 -3.70 20.39
N GLY A 119 -1.40 -2.89 19.34
CA GLY A 119 -0.38 -2.01 18.76
C GLY A 119 0.13 -0.94 19.70
N LEU A 120 -0.63 -0.55 20.74
CA LEU A 120 -0.16 0.42 21.74
C LEU A 120 1.06 -0.11 22.50
N MET A 121 1.08 -1.41 22.78
CA MET A 121 2.17 -2.06 23.53
C MET A 121 3.33 -2.49 22.64
N GLN A 122 3.15 -2.51 21.32
CA GLN A 122 4.23 -2.92 20.42
C GLN A 122 5.27 -1.81 20.26
N GLN A 123 6.53 -2.21 20.34
CA GLN A 123 7.62 -1.35 19.93
C GLN A 123 7.71 -1.33 18.40
N PRO A 124 8.15 -0.21 17.80
CA PRO A 124 8.49 -0.19 16.39
C PRO A 124 9.44 -1.33 16.04
N ALA A 125 9.26 -1.95 14.88
CA ALA A 125 10.13 -3.03 14.44
C ALA A 125 11.59 -2.55 14.42
N THR A 126 12.46 -3.26 15.13
CA THR A 126 13.92 -3.02 15.10
C THR A 126 14.64 -3.97 14.15
N ASP A 127 13.86 -4.73 13.38
CA ASP A 127 14.36 -5.77 12.51
C ASP A 127 15.30 -5.21 11.45
N THR A 128 16.40 -5.93 11.21
CA THR A 128 17.33 -5.56 10.16
C THR A 128 16.86 -6.15 8.84
N THR A 129 16.46 -5.28 7.91
CA THR A 129 16.03 -5.67 6.58
C THR A 129 17.18 -5.53 5.58
N ARG A 130 17.48 -6.61 4.84
CA ARG A 130 18.53 -6.63 3.82
C ARG A 130 18.00 -7.17 2.50
N TYR A 131 18.24 -6.41 1.43
CA TYR A 131 17.89 -6.78 0.07
C TYR A 131 19.09 -7.35 -0.67
N VAL A 132 18.93 -8.52 -1.30
CA VAL A 132 19.95 -9.13 -2.16
C VAL A 132 19.40 -9.29 -3.56
N LYS A 133 19.84 -8.42 -4.45
CA LYS A 133 19.62 -8.60 -5.90
C LYS A 133 20.51 -9.73 -6.40
N THR A 134 19.90 -10.71 -7.05
CA THR A 134 20.62 -11.83 -7.65
C THR A 134 20.89 -11.57 -9.14
N THR A 135 21.75 -12.37 -9.74
CA THR A 135 21.95 -12.39 -11.20
C THR A 135 20.87 -13.17 -11.95
N GLU A 136 19.98 -13.84 -11.22
CA GLU A 136 18.91 -14.66 -11.79
C GLU A 136 17.83 -13.79 -12.42
N GLN A 137 17.42 -14.17 -13.63
CA GLN A 137 16.32 -13.54 -14.36
C GLN A 137 15.17 -14.53 -14.53
N ARG A 138 13.95 -14.02 -14.50
CA ARG A 138 12.74 -14.78 -14.83
C ARG A 138 11.88 -13.99 -15.81
N ASN A 139 10.93 -14.70 -16.41
CA ASN A 139 9.86 -14.10 -17.19
C ASN A 139 8.53 -14.35 -16.45
N ILE A 140 7.85 -13.28 -16.07
CA ILE A 140 6.53 -13.34 -15.42
C ILE A 140 5.55 -12.64 -16.35
N SER A 141 4.57 -13.38 -16.85
CA SER A 141 3.50 -12.85 -17.72
C SER A 141 4.02 -12.05 -18.93
N GLY A 142 5.14 -12.50 -19.51
CA GLY A 142 5.79 -11.85 -20.65
C GLY A 142 6.84 -10.81 -20.29
N TYR A 143 6.95 -10.42 -19.02
CA TYR A 143 7.87 -9.39 -18.56
C TYR A 143 9.15 -9.98 -17.95
N THR A 144 10.30 -9.49 -18.40
CA THR A 144 11.60 -9.88 -17.83
C THR A 144 11.83 -9.14 -16.51
N CYS A 145 12.22 -9.89 -15.47
CA CYS A 145 12.49 -9.37 -14.14
C CYS A 145 13.69 -10.08 -13.49
N HIS A 146 14.29 -9.44 -12.50
CA HIS A 146 15.40 -9.98 -11.72
C HIS A 146 14.91 -10.45 -10.35
N ILE A 147 15.45 -11.58 -9.90
CA ILE A 147 15.13 -12.07 -8.55
C ILE A 147 15.84 -11.23 -7.51
N VAL A 148 15.07 -10.74 -6.55
CA VAL A 148 15.51 -10.05 -5.33
C VAL A 148 15.04 -10.87 -4.14
N ARG A 149 15.93 -11.07 -3.17
CA ARG A 149 15.64 -11.74 -1.91
C ARG A 149 15.64 -10.73 -0.76
N LEU A 150 14.57 -10.72 0.02
CA LEU A 150 14.45 -9.95 1.25
C LEU A 150 14.85 -10.85 2.43
N PHE A 151 15.81 -10.39 3.21
CA PHE A 151 16.15 -11.01 4.48
C PHE A 151 15.71 -10.11 5.63
N LYS A 152 15.10 -10.69 6.65
CA LYS A 152 14.76 -10.05 7.91
C LYS A 152 15.50 -10.79 9.01
N ASN A 153 16.35 -10.09 9.77
CA ASN A 153 17.21 -10.71 10.79
C ASN A 153 17.98 -11.94 10.27
N ASP A 154 18.50 -11.82 9.04
CA ASP A 154 19.20 -12.88 8.28
C ASP A 154 18.39 -14.13 7.91
N GLN A 155 17.11 -14.19 8.25
CA GLN A 155 16.17 -15.16 7.71
C GLN A 155 15.62 -14.69 6.35
N LEU A 156 15.48 -15.60 5.40
CA LEU A 156 14.88 -15.29 4.10
C LEU A 156 13.36 -15.31 4.22
N GLU A 157 12.74 -14.13 4.17
CA GLU A 157 11.27 -14.01 4.31
C GLU A 157 10.57 -13.83 2.97
N THR A 158 11.18 -13.11 2.02
CA THR A 158 10.48 -12.78 0.78
C THR A 158 11.35 -12.98 -0.45
N VAL A 159 10.77 -13.55 -1.50
CA VAL A 159 11.36 -13.63 -2.83
C VAL A 159 10.52 -12.82 -3.80
N MET A 160 11.16 -11.89 -4.51
CA MET A 160 10.50 -11.00 -5.46
C MET A 160 11.09 -11.15 -6.85
N CYS A 161 10.26 -11.02 -7.88
CA CYS A 161 10.71 -10.75 -9.24
C CYS A 161 10.45 -9.29 -9.58
N VAL A 162 11.53 -8.53 -9.73
CA VAL A 162 11.50 -7.08 -9.86
C VAL A 162 11.79 -6.67 -11.30
N ALA A 163 10.85 -5.96 -11.93
CA ALA A 163 10.95 -5.48 -13.29
C ALA A 163 11.30 -3.98 -13.34
N SER A 164 12.02 -3.58 -14.38
CA SER A 164 12.31 -2.16 -14.66
C SER A 164 11.15 -1.50 -15.42
N GLN A 165 11.11 -0.17 -15.41
CA GLN A 165 10.16 0.61 -16.21
C GLN A 165 10.16 0.19 -17.68
N LYS A 166 11.36 0.03 -18.27
CA LYS A 166 11.53 -0.35 -19.68
C LYS A 166 10.95 -1.73 -19.97
N ALA A 167 11.11 -2.68 -19.04
CA ALA A 167 10.56 -4.02 -19.20
C ALA A 167 9.02 -3.98 -19.19
N LEU A 168 8.42 -3.18 -18.30
CA LEU A 168 6.97 -3.04 -18.16
C LEU A 168 6.33 -2.12 -19.19
N ARG A 169 7.12 -1.30 -19.90
CA ARG A 169 6.65 -0.30 -20.87
C ARG A 169 5.66 0.69 -20.26
N LEU A 170 5.82 0.99 -18.97
CA LEU A 170 4.98 1.95 -18.27
C LEU A 170 5.41 3.39 -18.56
N PRO A 171 4.45 4.33 -18.64
CA PRO A 171 4.74 5.75 -18.54
C PRO A 171 5.55 6.03 -17.27
N GLU A 172 6.51 6.95 -17.36
CA GLU A 172 7.41 7.29 -16.24
C GLU A 172 6.62 7.76 -15.01
N ALA A 173 5.59 8.59 -15.21
CA ALA A 173 4.72 9.06 -14.14
C ALA A 173 4.00 7.91 -13.41
N ASP A 174 3.47 6.95 -14.15
CA ASP A 174 2.76 5.79 -13.58
C ASP A 174 3.72 4.87 -12.82
N TYR A 175 4.90 4.62 -13.40
CA TYR A 175 5.95 3.82 -12.78
C TYR A 175 6.43 4.45 -11.47
N ASN A 176 6.66 5.77 -11.46
CA ASN A 176 7.09 6.50 -10.26
C ASN A 176 5.99 6.55 -9.21
N ALA A 177 4.71 6.68 -9.60
CA ALA A 177 3.58 6.65 -8.68
C ALA A 177 3.50 5.31 -7.93
N LEU A 178 3.64 4.19 -8.66
CA LEU A 178 3.65 2.85 -8.06
C LEU A 178 4.84 2.67 -7.11
N ARG A 179 6.05 3.12 -7.50
CA ARG A 179 7.21 3.05 -6.61
C ARG A 179 7.05 3.90 -5.35
N SER A 180 6.48 5.08 -5.49
CA SER A 180 6.19 5.98 -4.38
C SER A 180 5.17 5.37 -3.42
N MET A 181 4.11 4.75 -3.95
CA MET A 181 3.13 4.01 -3.16
C MET A 181 3.79 2.89 -2.36
N LEU A 182 4.60 2.05 -3.00
CA LEU A 182 5.30 0.94 -2.33
C LEU A 182 6.24 1.43 -1.22
N ALA A 183 6.99 2.51 -1.47
CA ALA A 183 7.86 3.12 -0.47
C ALA A 183 7.05 3.71 0.70
N PHE A 184 5.92 4.34 0.41
CA PHE A 184 5.02 4.86 1.43
C PHE A 184 4.42 3.73 2.27
N SER A 185 3.86 2.69 1.65
CA SER A 185 3.31 1.52 2.35
C SER A 185 4.33 0.82 3.24
N SER A 186 5.57 0.59 2.76
CA SER A 186 6.63 0.01 3.62
C SER A 186 7.02 0.93 4.79
N HIS A 187 7.00 2.25 4.59
CA HIS A 187 7.24 3.18 5.69
C HIS A 187 6.14 3.11 6.75
N LEU A 188 4.87 3.12 6.33
CA LEU A 188 3.73 2.99 7.25
C LEU A 188 3.77 1.67 8.01
N ALA A 189 4.08 0.56 7.32
CA ALA A 189 4.12 -0.75 7.94
C ALA A 189 5.27 -0.88 8.97
N GLY A 190 6.43 -0.29 8.69
CA GLY A 190 7.55 -0.30 9.64
C GLY A 190 7.30 0.52 10.91
N GLN A 191 6.49 1.58 10.84
CA GLN A 191 6.23 2.46 11.98
C GLN A 191 4.99 2.09 12.79
N ALA A 192 3.94 1.60 12.13
CA ALA A 192 2.62 1.52 12.75
C ALA A 192 1.75 0.36 12.20
N SER A 193 2.31 -0.68 11.58
CA SER A 193 1.52 -1.77 10.97
C SER A 193 0.43 -2.35 11.90
N THR A 194 0.78 -2.67 13.14
CA THR A 194 -0.20 -3.20 14.10
C THR A 194 -1.20 -2.14 14.54
N LEU A 195 -0.77 -0.91 14.78
CA LEU A 195 -1.68 0.20 15.12
C LEU A 195 -2.66 0.48 13.99
N LEU A 196 -2.20 0.43 12.74
CA LEU A 196 -3.03 0.57 11.55
C LEU A 196 -3.94 -0.65 11.34
N GLY A 197 -3.47 -1.86 11.65
CA GLY A 197 -4.28 -3.07 11.62
C GLY A 197 -5.42 -3.07 12.64
N ASP A 198 -5.12 -2.66 13.88
CA ASP A 198 -6.07 -2.53 14.99
C ASP A 198 -7.26 -1.61 14.65
N ILE A 199 -7.03 -0.63 13.78
CA ILE A 199 -8.03 0.37 13.36
C ILE A 199 -8.64 0.07 11.98
N GLY A 200 -8.39 -1.15 11.46
CA GLY A 200 -8.95 -1.65 10.19
C GLY A 200 -8.23 -1.16 8.93
N ALA A 201 -7.15 -0.42 9.06
CA ALA A 201 -6.33 0.11 7.97
C ALA A 201 -5.13 -0.81 7.67
N THR A 202 -5.37 -2.08 7.35
CA THR A 202 -4.29 -3.01 7.02
C THR A 202 -3.65 -2.64 5.68
N LEU A 203 -2.36 -2.33 5.73
CA LEU A 203 -1.54 -2.15 4.54
C LEU A 203 -0.49 -3.28 4.52
N PRO A 204 -0.39 -4.05 3.43
CA PRO A 204 0.60 -5.11 3.35
C PRO A 204 2.01 -4.50 3.33
N ASP A 205 2.89 -4.94 4.23
CA ASP A 205 4.32 -4.67 4.08
C ASP A 205 4.86 -5.59 3.00
N LEU A 206 4.99 -5.08 1.79
CA LEU A 206 5.59 -5.85 0.72
C LEU A 206 7.12 -5.87 0.83
N GLY A 207 7.71 -5.17 1.82
CA GLY A 207 9.15 -5.03 1.97
C GLY A 207 9.76 -4.53 0.67
N THR A 208 9.22 -3.45 0.08
CA THR A 208 9.60 -3.01 -1.27
C THR A 208 10.09 -1.58 -1.33
N GLY A 209 10.08 -0.86 -0.21
CA GLY A 209 10.45 0.56 -0.20
C GLY A 209 11.88 0.88 -0.62
N GLN A 210 12.79 -0.10 -0.60
CA GLN A 210 14.20 0.09 -0.96
C GLN A 210 14.64 -0.65 -2.24
N ILE A 211 13.72 -1.32 -2.95
CA ILE A 211 14.08 -2.01 -4.20
C ILE A 211 14.06 -1.07 -5.41
N GLU A 212 15.07 -1.23 -6.26
CA GLU A 212 15.11 -0.59 -7.58
C GLU A 212 14.24 -1.38 -8.56
N GLY A 213 12.99 -0.96 -8.71
CA GLY A 213 12.06 -1.56 -9.67
C GLY A 213 10.63 -1.60 -9.17
N LEU A 214 9.78 -2.31 -9.92
CA LEU A 214 8.46 -2.71 -9.45
C LEU A 214 8.42 -4.24 -9.29
N PRO A 215 7.99 -4.76 -8.13
CA PRO A 215 7.76 -6.18 -7.97
C PRO A 215 6.56 -6.59 -8.84
N ILE A 216 6.76 -7.59 -9.68
CA ILE A 216 5.70 -8.18 -10.52
C ILE A 216 5.40 -9.63 -10.13
N ALA A 217 6.20 -10.19 -9.24
CA ALA A 217 5.88 -11.37 -8.48
C ALA A 217 6.47 -11.22 -7.08
N ILE A 218 5.73 -11.63 -6.06
CA ILE A 218 6.13 -11.66 -4.66
C ILE A 218 5.73 -13.03 -4.11
N THR A 219 6.62 -13.62 -3.33
CA THR A 219 6.35 -14.81 -2.51
C THR A 219 6.84 -14.48 -1.12
N ASP A 220 5.88 -14.28 -0.24
CA ASP A 220 6.09 -14.22 1.21
C ASP A 220 6.17 -15.65 1.73
N LEU A 221 7.29 -15.98 2.37
CA LEU A 221 7.58 -17.31 2.89
C LEU A 221 7.06 -17.49 4.32
N ASP A 222 6.83 -16.41 5.05
CA ASP A 222 6.28 -16.45 6.41
C ASP A 222 4.79 -16.77 6.35
N ASP A 223 4.05 -15.99 5.56
CA ASP A 223 2.58 -16.11 5.47
C ASP A 223 2.12 -17.03 4.33
N GLY A 224 3.04 -17.48 3.49
CA GLY A 224 2.74 -18.29 2.30
C GLY A 224 1.95 -17.54 1.22
N VAL A 225 1.92 -16.20 1.30
CA VAL A 225 1.20 -15.34 0.37
C VAL A 225 2.00 -15.16 -0.92
N THR A 226 1.32 -15.30 -2.05
CA THR A 226 1.91 -15.04 -3.37
C THR A 226 1.10 -13.99 -4.11
N VAL A 227 1.80 -13.04 -4.73
CA VAL A 227 1.22 -11.98 -5.57
C VAL A 227 1.91 -12.04 -6.92
N VAL A 228 1.17 -12.23 -8.01
CA VAL A 228 1.75 -12.38 -9.35
C VAL A 228 0.98 -11.54 -10.36
N LEU A 229 1.67 -10.61 -11.03
CA LEU A 229 1.13 -9.83 -12.14
C LEU A 229 0.63 -10.78 -13.23
N GLN A 230 -0.66 -10.70 -13.54
CA GLN A 230 -1.28 -11.45 -14.63
C GLN A 230 -1.33 -10.62 -15.90
N ARG A 231 -1.72 -9.35 -15.76
CA ARG A 231 -1.98 -8.49 -16.91
C ARG A 231 -1.58 -7.05 -16.63
N LEU A 232 -1.07 -6.40 -17.66
CA LEU A 232 -0.89 -4.95 -17.72
C LEU A 232 -1.57 -4.46 -18.99
N ALA A 233 -2.46 -3.48 -18.87
CA ALA A 233 -3.21 -2.93 -19.99
C ALA A 233 -3.22 -1.40 -19.92
N HIS A 234 -3.09 -0.77 -21.09
CA HIS A 234 -3.34 0.67 -21.22
C HIS A 234 -4.78 0.87 -21.66
N MET A 235 -5.51 1.67 -20.90
CA MET A 235 -6.90 1.98 -21.14
C MET A 235 -7.01 3.44 -21.58
N PRO A 236 -7.53 3.71 -22.79
CA PRO A 236 -7.71 5.08 -23.28
C PRO A 236 -8.77 5.85 -22.47
N ASP A 237 -9.74 5.12 -21.92
CA ASP A 237 -10.77 5.63 -21.02
C ASP A 237 -10.70 4.89 -19.69
N LYS A 238 -10.80 5.64 -18.60
CA LYS A 238 -10.62 5.12 -17.26
C LYS A 238 -11.95 4.63 -16.68
N PRO A 239 -12.06 3.35 -16.25
CA PRO A 239 -13.15 2.93 -15.40
C PRO A 239 -12.92 3.47 -13.98
N GLY A 240 -13.85 4.27 -13.46
CA GLY A 240 -13.77 4.83 -12.10
C GLY A 240 -12.90 6.09 -11.98
N SER A 241 -13.20 6.92 -10.99
CA SER A 241 -12.37 8.10 -10.69
C SER A 241 -11.27 7.72 -9.71
N LEU A 242 -10.05 8.25 -9.88
CA LEU A 242 -8.94 8.09 -8.91
C LEU A 242 -9.05 9.27 -7.94
N VAL A 243 -10.24 9.47 -7.42
CA VAL A 243 -10.57 10.49 -6.44
C VAL A 243 -11.60 9.87 -5.53
N VAL A 244 -11.62 10.29 -4.27
CA VAL A 244 -12.69 9.94 -3.35
C VAL A 244 -14.03 10.31 -4.00
N PRO A 245 -15.01 9.39 -4.08
CA PRO A 245 -16.27 9.68 -4.75
C PRO A 245 -17.04 10.81 -4.05
N SER A 246 -17.76 11.61 -4.83
CA SER A 246 -18.55 12.72 -4.30
C SER A 246 -19.62 12.24 -3.31
N GLY A 247 -19.76 12.96 -2.19
CA GLY A 247 -20.73 12.62 -1.15
C GLY A 247 -20.29 11.49 -0.22
N TYR A 248 -18.99 11.18 -0.20
CA TYR A 248 -18.36 10.40 0.86
C TYR A 248 -17.96 11.34 1.99
N SER A 249 -18.05 10.87 3.23
CA SER A 249 -17.70 11.66 4.42
C SER A 249 -16.34 11.23 4.94
N GLU A 250 -15.47 12.20 5.27
CA GLU A 250 -14.21 11.90 5.94
C GLU A 250 -14.51 11.45 7.37
N THR A 251 -13.91 10.33 7.76
CA THR A 251 -13.93 9.80 9.12
C THR A 251 -12.53 9.80 9.68
N THR A 252 -12.38 10.17 10.95
CA THR A 252 -11.12 9.95 11.66
C THR A 252 -10.90 8.45 11.81
N LEU A 253 -9.64 8.03 11.76
CA LEU A 253 -9.30 6.66 12.09
C LEU A 253 -9.72 6.37 13.54
N PRO A 254 -10.31 5.19 13.82
CA PRO A 254 -10.58 4.76 15.19
C PRO A 254 -9.33 4.92 16.07
N GLY A 255 -9.46 5.43 17.29
CA GLY A 255 -8.33 5.54 18.24
C GLY A 255 -7.53 6.85 18.22
N ILE A 256 -7.86 7.80 17.35
CA ILE A 256 -7.36 9.19 17.45
C ILE A 256 -8.34 9.97 18.34
N TRP A 257 -7.93 10.28 19.58
CA TRP A 257 -8.69 11.09 20.55
C TRP A 257 -7.98 12.40 20.88
#